data_AF-A0A1Z5KE39-F1
#
_entry.id   AF-A0A1Z5KE39-F1
#
_cell.length_a   1.000
_cell.length_b   1.000
_cell.length_c   1.000
_cell.angle_alpha   90.00
_cell.angle_beta   90.00
_cell.angle_gamma   90.00
#
_symmetry.space_group_name_H-M   'P 1'
#
loop_
_entity.id
_entity.type
_entity.pdbx_description
1 polymer ?
#
loop_
_entity_poly.entity_id
_entity_poly.type
_entity_poly.pdbx_seq_one_letter_code
_entity_poly.pdbx_strand_id
1 'polypeptide(L)'
;MKFLLLFAAALSSVHSFEATKDAAKEASAARWLTTQSTWGTLTTRPEKAFFGQDGDVETNDLLAVVLPFAADESNEGRIFFYLMGESHLHGSSLTLSQAALNTELFAVPGCGTPESAVDPQDPRCIKLTISGSIHPCSASHDVGPYCEEIGWKALLAKHPTMANWPEDHDFRVHEFVVQDSLWMIGSFGGASVMTPEEYRQAAAVEHVIAGGEAVTPPIIPAFDKIVPKWNNFATRARWITHHSKWSTIATVVSKNSAEEVSSSALSVFGNIRSIADGVNLSTSTGRPLFYLPDADTLAINMKANDNHIVLSLSEASLAERVSDGRACGGQELPLCAQVALYGKAVPVEFNHDIATQFQHTHPLASWMAEGGSHMSGSYYTIDLTKVVILDYFGGFHEVGVDDYLNTNLSFLLENGVSQAALDRPSWFSGHPIVWMMAGFLLGWLLSRYMVRPVSGPQYRTVADASKTNETMEMEVDTEA
;
A
#
# COMPACT_ATOMS: atom_id res chain seq x y z
N MET A 1 1.01 -46.39 62.82
CA MET A 1 1.95 -45.40 63.38
C MET A 1 3.20 -45.46 62.52
N LYS A 2 3.60 -44.49 61.71
CA LYS A 2 3.46 -43.02 61.74
C LYS A 2 3.19 -42.48 60.33
N PHE A 3 2.38 -41.42 60.27
CA PHE A 3 2.16 -40.55 59.13
C PHE A 3 3.45 -39.80 58.76
N LEU A 4 3.73 -39.67 57.46
CA LEU A 4 4.55 -38.58 56.93
C LEU A 4 3.80 -38.00 55.72
N LEU A 5 3.31 -36.76 55.87
CA LEU A 5 2.71 -35.98 54.79
C LEU A 5 3.81 -35.61 53.78
N LEU A 6 3.59 -35.93 52.50
CA LEU A 6 4.25 -35.25 51.39
C LEU A 6 3.25 -34.27 50.77
N PHE A 7 3.55 -32.97 50.89
CA PHE A 7 2.91 -31.91 50.12
C PHE A 7 3.36 -32.04 48.67
N ALA A 8 2.43 -32.32 47.76
CA ALA A 8 2.64 -32.14 46.32
C ALA A 8 2.42 -30.64 46.01
N ALA A 9 3.50 -29.93 45.68
CA ALA A 9 3.40 -28.63 45.03
C ALA A 9 3.03 -28.87 43.56
N ALA A 10 1.81 -28.47 43.18
CA ALA A 10 1.41 -28.41 41.78
C ALA A 10 2.18 -27.26 41.11
N LEU A 11 3.18 -27.60 40.30
CA LEU A 11 3.74 -26.66 39.33
C LEU A 11 2.73 -26.54 38.17
N SER A 12 2.14 -25.36 38.08
CA SER A 12 1.37 -24.89 36.94
C SER A 12 2.19 -25.01 35.66
N SER A 13 1.68 -25.78 34.70
CA SER A 13 2.21 -25.86 33.34
C SER A 13 2.02 -24.51 32.64
N VAL A 14 3.13 -23.79 32.46
CA VAL A 14 3.24 -22.71 31.47
C VAL A 14 3.02 -23.38 30.11
N HIS A 15 1.94 -23.01 29.41
CA HIS A 15 1.74 -23.42 28.03
C HIS A 15 2.78 -22.68 27.18
N SER A 16 3.87 -23.36 26.86
CA SER A 16 4.78 -22.92 25.81
C SER A 16 4.00 -22.89 24.50
N PHE A 17 3.91 -21.72 23.87
CA PHE A 17 3.44 -21.59 22.50
C PHE A 17 4.27 -22.53 21.61
N GLU A 18 3.58 -23.50 21.02
CA GLU A 18 4.17 -24.51 20.16
C GLU A 18 4.49 -23.86 18.81
N ALA A 19 5.78 -23.74 18.49
CA ALA A 19 6.26 -23.35 17.16
C ALA A 19 5.85 -24.43 16.15
N THR A 20 4.66 -24.29 15.56
CA THR A 20 4.04 -25.30 14.68
C THR A 20 4.16 -24.99 13.19
N LYS A 21 4.96 -23.98 12.81
CA LYS A 21 5.21 -23.61 11.42
C LYS A 21 6.72 -23.54 11.17
N ASP A 22 7.16 -23.93 9.97
CA ASP A 22 8.55 -23.81 9.54
C ASP A 22 8.93 -22.32 9.45
N ALA A 23 9.38 -21.76 10.57
CA ALA A 23 9.67 -20.33 10.71
C ALA A 23 10.70 -19.85 9.68
N ALA A 24 11.64 -20.71 9.29
CA ALA A 24 12.64 -20.39 8.26
C ALA A 24 12.00 -20.25 6.87
N LYS A 25 11.04 -21.12 6.53
CA LYS A 25 10.26 -21.01 5.29
C LYS A 25 9.40 -19.74 5.28
N GLU A 26 8.73 -19.45 6.40
CA GLU A 26 7.86 -18.27 6.52
C GLU A 26 8.67 -16.96 6.46
N ALA A 27 9.84 -16.90 7.11
CA ALA A 27 10.75 -15.76 7.01
C ALA A 27 11.28 -15.56 5.58
N SER A 28 11.62 -16.66 4.88
CA SER A 28 12.05 -16.59 3.48
C SER A 28 10.96 -16.07 2.54
N ALA A 29 9.71 -16.47 2.79
CA ALA A 29 8.54 -16.01 2.03
C ALA A 29 8.22 -14.53 2.33
N ALA A 30 8.34 -14.11 3.59
CA ALA A 30 8.18 -12.71 3.99
C ALA A 30 9.24 -11.82 3.31
N ARG A 31 10.50 -12.29 3.26
CA ARG A 31 11.58 -11.62 2.54
C ARG A 31 11.29 -11.48 1.06
N TRP A 32 10.87 -12.56 0.41
CA TRP A 32 10.48 -12.51 -0.99
C TRP A 32 9.33 -11.52 -1.24
N LEU A 33 8.24 -11.59 -0.48
CA LEU A 33 7.11 -10.69 -0.68
C LEU A 33 7.54 -9.22 -0.53
N THR A 34 8.37 -8.93 0.47
CA THR A 34 8.86 -7.57 0.72
C THR A 34 9.77 -7.05 -0.40
N THR A 35 10.63 -7.90 -0.99
CA THR A 35 11.48 -7.50 -2.13
C THR A 35 10.74 -7.42 -3.47
N GLN A 36 9.68 -8.21 -3.66
CA GLN A 36 8.87 -8.15 -4.88
C GLN A 36 7.91 -6.97 -4.90
N SER A 37 7.36 -6.60 -3.74
CA SER A 37 6.39 -5.51 -3.61
C SER A 37 7.01 -4.16 -4.02
N THR A 38 6.19 -3.34 -4.68
CA THR A 38 6.54 -1.95 -5.06
C THR A 38 5.73 -0.92 -4.29
N TRP A 39 4.73 -1.37 -3.53
CA TRP A 39 3.86 -0.54 -2.71
C TRP A 39 3.27 -1.38 -1.58
N GLY A 40 2.84 -0.70 -0.52
CA GLY A 40 2.21 -1.32 0.63
C GLY A 40 1.35 -0.30 1.38
N THR A 41 0.58 -0.76 2.37
CA THR A 41 -0.18 0.15 3.23
C THR A 41 0.62 0.41 4.51
N LEU A 42 1.06 1.65 4.69
CA LEU A 42 1.60 2.12 5.95
C LEU A 42 0.44 2.53 6.87
N THR A 43 0.37 1.90 8.03
CA THR A 43 -0.52 2.29 9.12
C THR A 43 0.31 2.95 10.22
N THR A 44 -0.14 4.09 10.74
CA THR A 44 0.55 4.83 11.80
C THR A 44 -0.41 5.72 12.58
N ARG A 45 0.05 6.31 13.69
CA ARG A 45 -0.66 7.34 14.45
C ARG A 45 0.28 8.52 14.62
N PRO A 46 0.34 9.42 13.63
CA PRO A 46 1.38 10.43 13.61
C PRO A 46 1.05 11.51 14.66
N GLU A 47 2.07 11.94 15.40
CA GLU A 47 1.95 13.04 16.37
C GLU A 47 1.81 14.40 15.67
N LYS A 48 2.22 14.49 14.40
CA LYS A 48 2.15 15.69 13.57
C LYS A 48 1.44 15.39 12.26
N ALA A 49 0.97 16.45 11.60
CA ALA A 49 0.45 16.34 10.25
C ALA A 49 1.43 15.62 9.31
N PHE A 50 0.91 14.69 8.52
CA PHE A 50 1.66 13.89 7.54
C PHE A 50 1.00 14.08 6.15
N PHE A 51 1.81 14.20 5.08
CA PHE A 51 1.36 14.46 3.70
C PHE A 51 0.52 15.73 3.48
N GLY A 52 1.01 16.89 3.93
CA GLY A 52 0.42 18.17 3.56
C GLY A 52 -0.96 18.45 4.17
N GLN A 53 -1.29 17.80 5.31
CA GLN A 53 -2.35 18.33 6.16
C GLN A 53 -1.83 19.64 6.78
N ASP A 54 -2.47 20.77 6.48
CA ASP A 54 -2.10 22.05 7.07
C ASP A 54 -2.46 22.09 8.56
N GLY A 55 -1.47 22.38 9.42
CA GLY A 55 -1.65 22.72 10.83
C GLY A 55 -0.83 21.88 11.82
N ASP A 56 -0.51 22.48 12.97
CA ASP A 56 0.01 21.82 14.19
C ASP A 56 -1.09 20.98 14.86
N VAL A 57 -1.79 20.14 14.09
CA VAL A 57 -2.81 19.26 14.62
C VAL A 57 -2.13 17.96 15.03
N GLU A 58 -1.97 17.78 16.34
CA GLU A 58 -1.76 16.45 16.90
C GLU A 58 -3.01 15.63 16.58
N THR A 59 -2.95 14.79 15.56
CA THR A 59 -4.09 13.97 15.20
C THR A 59 -4.14 12.75 16.12
N ASN A 60 -2.99 12.12 16.43
CA ASN A 60 -2.93 10.81 17.10
C ASN A 60 -3.95 9.82 16.53
N ASP A 61 -4.44 10.09 15.32
CA ASP A 61 -5.53 9.39 14.68
C ASP A 61 -4.91 8.25 13.90
N LEU A 62 -5.66 7.16 13.80
CA LEU A 62 -5.24 6.03 13.00
C LEU A 62 -5.20 6.43 11.53
N LEU A 63 -4.01 6.52 10.95
CA LEU A 63 -3.81 6.76 9.53
C LEU A 63 -3.45 5.44 8.84
N ALA A 64 -4.05 5.19 7.68
CA ALA A 64 -3.66 4.12 6.77
C ALA A 64 -3.50 4.70 5.36
N VAL A 65 -2.28 4.63 4.83
CA VAL A 65 -1.90 5.25 3.55
C VAL A 65 -1.12 4.27 2.69
N VAL A 66 -1.46 4.21 1.40
CA VAL A 66 -0.73 3.43 0.40
C VAL A 66 0.48 4.21 -0.07
N LEU A 67 1.67 3.61 0.09
CA LEU A 67 2.95 4.24 -0.25
C LEU A 67 3.82 3.32 -1.11
N PRO A 68 4.55 3.88 -2.09
CA PRO A 68 5.62 3.19 -2.77
C PRO A 68 6.80 2.99 -1.82
N PHE A 69 7.47 1.87 -1.94
CA PHE A 69 8.66 1.56 -1.17
C PHE A 69 9.53 0.58 -1.95
N ALA A 70 10.80 0.50 -1.56
CA ALA A 70 11.70 -0.53 -2.05
C ALA A 70 12.37 -1.24 -0.88
N ALA A 71 12.57 -2.54 -1.01
CA ALA A 71 13.41 -3.30 -0.09
C ALA A 71 14.70 -3.74 -0.77
N ASP A 72 15.82 -3.64 -0.07
CA ASP A 72 17.13 -4.07 -0.58
C ASP A 72 17.45 -5.50 -0.12
N GLU A 73 17.51 -6.42 -1.07
CA GLU A 73 17.75 -7.83 -0.77
C GLU A 73 19.19 -8.09 -0.28
N SER A 74 20.17 -7.34 -0.80
CA SER A 74 21.59 -7.52 -0.49
C SER A 74 21.97 -7.04 0.91
N ASN A 75 21.18 -6.13 1.48
CA ASN A 75 21.35 -5.57 2.82
C ASN A 75 20.19 -5.99 3.71
N GLU A 76 20.07 -7.30 3.97
CA GLU A 76 19.22 -7.85 5.02
C GLU A 76 17.70 -7.58 4.86
N GLY A 77 17.25 -7.17 3.67
CA GLY A 77 15.84 -6.87 3.42
C GLY A 77 15.40 -5.54 4.03
N ARG A 78 16.33 -4.59 4.25
CA ARG A 78 16.03 -3.23 4.70
C ARG A 78 15.04 -2.54 3.77
N ILE A 79 14.10 -1.78 4.34
CA ILE A 79 12.94 -1.22 3.66
C ILE A 79 13.06 0.30 3.63
N PHE A 80 12.88 0.90 2.46
CA PHE A 80 13.11 2.33 2.25
C PHE A 80 11.91 3.00 1.59
N PHE A 81 11.67 4.24 2.02
CA PHE A 81 10.64 5.13 1.49
C PHE A 81 11.29 6.44 1.02
N TYR A 82 10.64 7.12 0.08
CA TYR A 82 11.00 8.48 -0.33
C TYR A 82 9.88 9.43 0.06
N LEU A 83 10.04 10.10 1.21
CA LEU A 83 9.00 10.90 1.86
C LEU A 83 9.45 12.35 1.98
N MET A 84 8.51 13.27 2.11
CA MET A 84 8.81 14.70 2.30
C MET A 84 9.31 14.99 3.72
N GLY A 85 10.34 15.82 3.83
CA GLY A 85 10.89 16.33 5.08
C GLY A 85 11.62 15.28 5.92
N GLU A 86 11.76 15.58 7.21
CA GLU A 86 12.43 14.74 8.22
C GLU A 86 11.37 13.99 9.05
N SER A 87 10.56 13.17 8.40
CA SER A 87 9.39 12.53 9.02
C SER A 87 9.79 11.36 9.92
N HIS A 88 9.52 11.47 11.22
CA HIS A 88 9.63 10.35 12.17
C HIS A 88 8.24 9.76 12.46
N LEU A 89 8.03 8.49 12.13
CA LEU A 89 6.76 7.79 12.37
C LEU A 89 6.99 6.55 13.24
N HIS A 90 6.85 6.74 14.55
CA HIS A 90 7.05 5.69 15.55
C HIS A 90 5.86 4.72 15.60
N GLY A 91 6.14 3.46 15.93
CA GLY A 91 5.10 2.45 16.22
C GLY A 91 4.13 2.23 15.07
N SER A 92 4.65 2.22 13.84
CA SER A 92 3.94 2.05 12.58
C SER A 92 3.93 0.57 12.14
N SER A 93 3.06 0.23 11.19
CA SER A 93 3.06 -1.08 10.52
C SER A 93 2.96 -0.96 9.01
N LEU A 94 3.74 -1.74 8.27
CA LEU A 94 3.64 -1.91 6.82
C LEU A 94 2.90 -3.22 6.51
N THR A 95 1.75 -3.12 5.86
CA THR A 95 0.96 -4.28 5.42
C THR A 95 1.15 -4.53 3.92
N LEU A 96 1.51 -5.76 3.56
CA LEU A 96 1.75 -6.25 2.21
C LEU A 96 0.85 -7.45 1.89
N SER A 97 0.50 -7.59 0.61
CA SER A 97 -0.25 -8.74 0.09
C SER A 97 0.41 -9.31 -1.15
N GLN A 98 0.52 -10.64 -1.24
CA GLN A 98 0.92 -11.30 -2.47
C GLN A 98 -0.07 -11.04 -3.62
N ALA A 99 -1.34 -10.73 -3.32
CA ALA A 99 -2.33 -10.32 -4.32
C ALA A 99 -1.95 -9.03 -5.05
N ALA A 100 -1.02 -8.22 -4.53
CA ALA A 100 -0.55 -7.01 -5.18
C ALA A 100 0.51 -7.25 -6.27
N LEU A 101 1.07 -8.47 -6.36
CA LEU A 101 2.22 -8.74 -7.23
C LEU A 101 1.84 -9.03 -8.68
N ASN A 102 0.71 -9.70 -8.91
CA ASN A 102 0.29 -10.13 -10.24
C ASN A 102 -0.95 -9.37 -10.72
N THR A 103 -0.71 -8.33 -11.52
CA THR A 103 -1.77 -7.45 -12.02
C THR A 103 -2.76 -8.13 -12.95
N GLU A 104 -2.39 -9.27 -13.57
CA GLU A 104 -3.30 -10.03 -14.42
C GLU A 104 -4.48 -10.59 -13.61
N LEU A 105 -4.30 -10.81 -12.31
CA LEU A 105 -5.35 -11.33 -11.43
C LEU A 105 -6.19 -10.23 -10.75
N PHE A 106 -5.96 -8.94 -11.02
CA PHE A 106 -6.74 -7.89 -10.36
C PHE A 106 -8.23 -7.94 -10.75
N ALA A 107 -8.54 -8.42 -11.95
CA ALA A 107 -9.90 -8.48 -12.47
C ALA A 107 -10.70 -9.70 -11.94
N VAL A 108 -10.01 -10.77 -11.55
CA VAL A 108 -10.58 -11.92 -10.84
C VAL A 108 -9.85 -11.97 -9.51
N PRO A 109 -10.28 -11.22 -8.49
CA PRO A 109 -9.45 -10.85 -7.35
C PRO A 109 -8.73 -12.07 -6.81
N GLY A 110 -7.47 -12.16 -7.19
CA GLY A 110 -6.74 -13.40 -7.23
C GLY A 110 -5.30 -13.18 -6.85
N CYS A 111 -4.71 -14.22 -6.30
CA CYS A 111 -3.38 -14.25 -5.76
C CYS A 111 -2.68 -15.50 -6.30
N GLY A 112 -1.43 -15.36 -6.72
CA GLY A 112 -0.67 -16.43 -7.40
C GLY A 112 -0.52 -16.17 -8.90
N THR A 113 -0.84 -17.18 -9.71
CA THR A 113 -0.76 -17.11 -11.18
C THR A 113 -2.10 -17.48 -11.82
N PRO A 114 -2.35 -17.16 -13.11
CA PRO A 114 -3.55 -17.62 -13.80
C PRO A 114 -3.77 -19.14 -13.77
N GLU A 115 -2.71 -19.95 -13.63
CA GLU A 115 -2.80 -21.41 -13.55
C GLU A 115 -3.15 -21.93 -12.15
N SER A 116 -2.91 -21.13 -11.11
CA SER A 116 -3.13 -21.48 -9.71
C SER A 116 -3.43 -20.21 -8.91
N ALA A 117 -4.67 -19.73 -9.05
CA ALA A 117 -5.17 -18.53 -8.38
C ALA A 117 -6.01 -18.91 -7.15
N VAL A 118 -5.92 -18.09 -6.12
CA VAL A 118 -6.78 -18.13 -4.92
C VAL A 118 -7.23 -16.73 -4.57
N ASP A 119 -8.31 -16.59 -3.82
CA ASP A 119 -8.78 -15.29 -3.32
C ASP A 119 -7.73 -14.60 -2.42
N PRO A 120 -7.60 -13.26 -2.41
CA PRO A 120 -6.70 -12.51 -1.54
C PRO A 120 -6.85 -12.85 -0.04
N GLN A 121 -8.03 -13.26 0.40
CA GLN A 121 -8.28 -13.65 1.78
C GLN A 121 -7.93 -15.12 2.07
N ASP A 122 -7.71 -15.96 1.06
CA ASP A 122 -7.26 -17.35 1.23
C ASP A 122 -5.97 -17.40 2.06
N PRO A 123 -5.82 -18.32 3.03
CA PRO A 123 -4.61 -18.42 3.86
C PRO A 123 -3.32 -18.69 3.07
N ARG A 124 -3.41 -19.25 1.86
CA ARG A 124 -2.26 -19.47 0.98
C ARG A 124 -1.78 -18.16 0.34
N CYS A 125 -2.65 -17.17 0.15
CA CYS A 125 -2.20 -15.86 -0.29
C CYS A 125 -1.51 -15.14 0.87
N ILE A 126 -0.22 -14.81 0.71
CA ILE A 126 0.52 -14.17 1.80
C ILE A 126 -0.11 -12.82 2.15
N LYS A 127 -0.36 -12.64 3.45
CA LYS A 127 -0.68 -11.38 4.11
C LYS A 127 0.37 -11.15 5.17
N LEU A 128 1.17 -10.10 5.00
CA LEU A 128 2.31 -9.79 5.87
C LEU A 128 2.10 -8.41 6.51
N THR A 129 2.29 -8.33 7.81
CA THR A 129 2.29 -7.08 8.57
C THR A 129 3.63 -6.97 9.30
N ILE A 130 4.43 -6.01 8.87
CA ILE A 130 5.76 -5.70 9.40
C ILE A 130 5.61 -4.52 10.34
N SER A 131 6.05 -4.67 11.58
CA SER A 131 5.93 -3.61 12.56
C SER A 131 7.27 -2.94 12.85
N GLY A 132 7.26 -1.63 13.05
CA GLY A 132 8.48 -0.86 13.21
C GLY A 132 8.26 0.64 13.23
N SER A 133 9.30 1.38 12.87
CA SER A 133 9.27 2.84 12.81
C SER A 133 9.93 3.36 11.54
N ILE A 134 9.46 4.49 11.04
CA ILE A 134 10.10 5.19 9.91
C ILE A 134 10.95 6.34 10.44
N HIS A 135 12.20 6.41 9.97
CA HIS A 135 13.14 7.47 10.30
C HIS A 135 13.82 8.01 9.03
N PRO A 136 14.07 9.32 8.93
CA PRO A 136 14.89 9.86 7.85
C PRO A 136 16.32 9.33 7.96
N CYS A 137 17.00 9.11 6.84
CA CYS A 137 18.38 8.60 6.83
C CYS A 137 19.40 9.56 7.50
N SER A 138 19.02 10.81 7.74
CA SER A 138 19.76 11.80 8.54
C SER A 138 19.84 11.41 10.03
N ALA A 139 18.88 10.62 10.53
CA ALA A 139 18.80 10.17 11.92
C ALA A 139 19.74 8.98 12.16
N SER A 140 21.05 9.21 12.05
CA SER A 140 22.09 8.18 11.98
C SER A 140 22.15 7.19 13.16
N HIS A 141 21.48 7.49 14.27
CA HIS A 141 21.40 6.59 15.44
C HIS A 141 20.19 5.64 15.39
N ASP A 142 19.19 5.95 14.58
CA ASP A 142 17.95 5.19 14.47
C ASP A 142 17.93 4.27 13.24
N VAL A 143 18.74 4.57 12.22
CA VAL A 143 18.80 3.85 10.93
C VAL A 143 20.08 3.03 10.76
N GLY A 144 20.06 2.06 9.84
CA GLY A 144 21.24 1.25 9.51
C GLY A 144 22.34 2.04 8.78
N PRO A 145 23.59 1.55 8.81
CA PRO A 145 24.72 2.23 8.16
C PRO A 145 24.48 2.40 6.66
N TYR A 146 25.02 3.49 6.08
CA TYR A 146 24.89 3.83 4.66
C TYR A 146 23.42 3.92 4.17
N CYS A 147 22.49 4.32 5.06
CA CYS A 147 21.05 4.42 4.79
C CYS A 147 20.73 5.16 3.48
N GLU A 148 21.30 6.36 3.30
CA GLU A 148 21.03 7.20 2.12
C GLU A 148 21.44 6.48 0.81
N GLU A 149 22.65 5.92 0.76
CA GLU A 149 23.19 5.27 -0.44
C GLU A 149 22.42 3.99 -0.79
N ILE A 150 22.21 3.11 0.20
CA ILE A 150 21.51 1.84 0.00
C ILE A 150 20.04 2.11 -0.34
N GLY A 151 19.39 3.00 0.42
CA GLY A 151 17.99 3.32 0.23
C GLY A 151 17.72 4.00 -1.10
N TRP A 152 18.54 4.97 -1.49
CA TRP A 152 18.39 5.63 -2.79
C TRP A 152 18.60 4.66 -3.95
N LYS A 153 19.60 3.77 -3.86
CA LYS A 153 19.83 2.72 -4.87
C LYS A 153 18.64 1.77 -4.99
N ALA A 154 18.09 1.31 -3.86
CA ALA A 154 16.93 0.40 -3.84
C ALA A 154 15.68 1.07 -4.42
N LEU A 155 15.41 2.32 -3.99
CA LEU A 155 14.29 3.12 -4.47
C LEU A 155 14.36 3.34 -5.97
N LEU A 156 15.50 3.78 -6.53
CA LEU A 156 15.63 3.99 -7.98
C LEU A 156 15.56 2.70 -8.79
N ALA A 157 15.98 1.57 -8.23
CA ALA A 157 15.86 0.28 -8.90
C ALA A 157 14.39 -0.14 -9.07
N LYS A 158 13.52 0.17 -8.11
CA LYS A 158 12.08 -0.13 -8.18
C LYS A 158 11.25 1.00 -8.79
N HIS A 159 11.68 2.24 -8.62
CA HIS A 159 10.93 3.46 -8.90
C HIS A 159 11.82 4.50 -9.63
N PRO A 160 12.24 4.23 -10.87
CA PRO A 160 13.16 5.11 -11.59
C PRO A 160 12.63 6.54 -11.80
N THR A 161 11.30 6.74 -11.74
CA THR A 161 10.67 8.07 -11.84
C THR A 161 10.97 8.97 -10.64
N MET A 162 11.33 8.42 -9.48
CA MET A 162 11.68 9.21 -8.28
C MET A 162 12.89 10.12 -8.49
N ALA A 163 13.79 9.79 -9.42
CA ALA A 163 14.93 10.65 -9.79
C ALA A 163 14.50 12.00 -10.39
N ASN A 164 13.26 12.11 -10.88
CA ASN A 164 12.73 13.31 -11.51
C ASN A 164 11.67 14.01 -10.65
N TRP A 165 11.50 13.59 -9.38
CA TRP A 165 10.58 14.28 -8.47
C TRP A 165 11.10 15.68 -8.12
N PRO A 166 10.22 16.66 -7.85
CA PRO A 166 10.63 18.05 -7.65
C PRO A 166 11.57 18.23 -6.45
N GLU A 167 12.70 18.92 -6.67
CA GLU A 167 13.70 19.19 -5.63
C GLU A 167 13.16 20.12 -4.52
N ASP A 168 12.22 21.01 -4.85
CA ASP A 168 11.62 22.00 -3.94
C ASP A 168 10.56 21.41 -3.00
N HIS A 169 10.21 20.14 -3.15
CA HIS A 169 9.27 19.41 -2.28
C HIS A 169 9.96 18.67 -1.13
N ASP A 170 11.28 18.83 -0.99
CA ASP A 170 12.06 18.34 0.16
C ASP A 170 11.97 16.82 0.40
N PHE A 171 11.88 16.02 -0.66
CA PHE A 171 11.91 14.57 -0.51
C PHE A 171 13.26 14.08 0.05
N ARG A 172 13.21 13.07 0.93
CA ARG A 172 14.34 12.45 1.61
C ARG A 172 14.16 10.95 1.68
N VAL A 173 15.29 10.23 1.66
CA VAL A 173 15.28 8.79 1.91
C VAL A 173 14.99 8.55 3.39
N HIS A 174 14.04 7.66 3.65
CA HIS A 174 13.70 7.18 4.98
C HIS A 174 13.85 5.66 5.03
N GLU A 175 14.28 5.13 6.17
CA GLU A 175 14.28 3.71 6.44
C GLU A 175 13.10 3.34 7.35
N PHE A 176 12.41 2.26 7.01
CA PHE A 176 11.51 1.56 7.92
C PHE A 176 12.32 0.52 8.69
N VAL A 177 12.57 0.84 9.96
CA VAL A 177 13.35 0.04 10.87
C VAL A 177 12.43 -0.99 11.51
N VAL A 178 12.66 -2.26 11.18
CA VAL A 178 11.91 -3.39 11.73
C VAL A 178 12.34 -3.62 13.18
N GLN A 179 11.54 -3.11 14.11
CA GLN A 179 11.86 -3.11 15.55
C GLN A 179 11.23 -4.32 16.26
N ASP A 180 10.06 -4.76 15.79
CA ASP A 180 9.22 -5.75 16.47
C ASP A 180 8.97 -6.97 15.58
N SER A 181 8.18 -7.93 16.10
CA SER A 181 7.82 -9.11 15.35
C SER A 181 6.98 -8.79 14.11
N LEU A 182 7.23 -9.55 13.04
CA LEU A 182 6.40 -9.57 11.85
C LEU A 182 5.30 -10.61 12.04
N TRP A 183 4.09 -10.27 11.62
CA TRP A 183 2.94 -11.17 11.62
C TRP A 183 2.63 -11.56 10.18
N MET A 184 2.45 -12.85 9.91
CA MET A 184 2.17 -13.32 8.55
C MET A 184 1.15 -14.46 8.52
N ILE A 185 0.28 -14.47 7.53
CA ILE A 185 -0.43 -15.68 7.10
C ILE A 185 0.04 -15.99 5.68
N GLY A 186 0.75 -17.11 5.49
CA GLY A 186 1.17 -17.61 4.18
C GLY A 186 0.78 -19.07 3.88
N SER A 187 0.05 -19.70 4.80
CA SER A 187 -0.54 -21.04 4.63
C SER A 187 -1.67 -21.25 5.66
N PHE A 188 -2.39 -22.36 5.55
CA PHE A 188 -3.38 -22.79 6.55
C PHE A 188 -2.77 -22.95 7.96
N GLY A 189 -3.61 -23.01 8.98
CA GLY A 189 -3.19 -23.20 10.38
C GLY A 189 -2.87 -21.92 11.15
N GLY A 190 -3.40 -20.77 10.74
CA GLY A 190 -3.29 -19.51 11.48
C GLY A 190 -2.08 -18.65 11.09
N ALA A 191 -1.74 -17.65 11.90
CA ALA A 191 -0.61 -16.77 11.63
C ALA A 191 0.72 -17.34 12.16
N SER A 192 1.80 -17.06 11.45
CA SER A 192 3.17 -17.16 11.93
C SER A 192 3.60 -15.80 12.49
N VAL A 193 4.43 -15.83 13.53
CA VAL A 193 5.10 -14.65 14.09
C VAL A 193 6.59 -14.91 13.98
N MET A 194 7.34 -13.94 13.45
CA MET A 194 8.78 -14.04 13.26
C MET A 194 9.46 -12.79 13.82
N THR A 195 10.68 -12.98 14.33
CA THR A 195 11.51 -11.91 14.86
C THR A 195 12.18 -11.10 13.74
N PRO A 196 12.62 -9.85 14.02
CA PRO A 196 13.44 -9.09 13.07
C PRO A 196 14.69 -9.85 12.62
N GLU A 197 15.30 -10.63 13.51
CA GLU A 197 16.52 -11.38 13.19
C GLU A 197 16.25 -12.52 12.21
N GLU A 198 15.19 -13.29 12.42
CA GLU A 198 14.79 -14.34 11.48
C GLU A 198 14.49 -13.78 10.09
N TYR A 199 13.83 -12.62 10.02
CA TYR A 199 13.58 -11.92 8.75
C TYR A 199 14.89 -11.47 8.08
N ARG A 200 15.81 -10.83 8.81
CA ARG A 200 17.08 -10.34 8.26
C ARG A 200 18.00 -11.45 7.75
N GLN A 201 18.06 -12.57 8.47
CA GLN A 201 18.89 -13.72 8.13
C GLN A 201 18.32 -14.59 7.00
N ALA A 202 17.01 -14.52 6.74
CA ALA A 202 16.38 -15.34 5.72
C ALA A 202 16.77 -14.90 4.30
N ALA A 203 16.88 -15.85 3.38
CA ALA A 203 17.00 -15.57 1.96
C ALA A 203 15.60 -15.35 1.36
N ALA A 204 15.47 -14.51 0.34
CA ALA A 204 14.20 -14.40 -0.38
C ALA A 204 13.94 -15.69 -1.16
N VAL A 205 12.86 -16.39 -0.84
CA VAL A 205 12.41 -17.58 -1.57
C VAL A 205 10.99 -17.38 -2.03
N GLU A 206 10.76 -17.56 -3.33
CA GLU A 206 9.45 -17.40 -3.95
C GLU A 206 8.38 -18.25 -3.26
N HIS A 207 7.29 -17.61 -2.87
CA HIS A 207 6.12 -18.32 -2.38
C HIS A 207 5.22 -18.69 -3.56
N VAL A 208 5.10 -19.99 -3.79
CA VAL A 208 4.26 -20.55 -4.84
C VAL A 208 2.97 -21.09 -4.24
N ILE A 209 1.83 -20.62 -4.75
CA ILE A 209 0.51 -21.10 -4.36
C ILE A 209 0.21 -22.42 -5.06
N ALA A 210 0.11 -23.49 -4.29
CA ALA A 210 -0.26 -24.82 -4.77
C ALA A 210 -1.76 -25.10 -4.59
N GLY A 211 -2.36 -25.75 -5.59
CA GLY A 211 -3.76 -26.19 -5.55
C GLY A 211 -4.78 -25.05 -5.62
N GLY A 212 -4.41 -23.92 -6.25
CA GLY A 212 -5.37 -22.90 -6.64
C GLY A 212 -6.20 -23.34 -7.84
N GLU A 213 -7.12 -22.48 -8.26
CA GLU A 213 -7.94 -22.70 -9.45
C GLU A 213 -7.30 -22.03 -10.66
N ALA A 214 -7.38 -22.68 -11.82
CA ALA A 214 -6.99 -22.05 -13.06
C ALA A 214 -8.08 -21.06 -13.49
N VAL A 215 -7.68 -19.81 -13.77
CA VAL A 215 -8.57 -18.73 -14.16
C VAL A 215 -8.15 -18.15 -15.51
N THR A 216 -9.11 -17.59 -16.23
CA THR A 216 -8.84 -16.74 -17.39
C THR A 216 -9.24 -15.33 -17.01
N PRO A 217 -8.26 -14.44 -16.73
CA PRO A 217 -8.58 -13.06 -16.40
C PRO A 217 -9.43 -12.39 -17.49
N PRO A 218 -10.55 -11.74 -17.14
CA PRO A 218 -11.36 -11.06 -18.12
C PRO A 218 -10.65 -9.79 -18.61
N ILE A 219 -10.90 -9.46 -19.87
CA ILE A 219 -10.46 -8.18 -20.42
C ILE A 219 -11.39 -7.10 -19.86
N ILE A 220 -10.81 -6.13 -19.14
CA ILE A 220 -11.56 -4.96 -18.68
C ILE A 220 -11.97 -4.11 -19.88
N PRO A 221 -13.28 -3.88 -20.10
CA PRO A 221 -13.78 -3.00 -21.15
C PRO A 221 -13.14 -1.62 -21.08
N ALA A 222 -12.84 -1.01 -22.24
CA ALA A 222 -12.22 0.32 -22.30
C ALA A 222 -13.05 1.39 -21.57
N PHE A 223 -14.37 1.22 -21.55
CA PHE A 223 -15.28 2.09 -20.84
C PHE A 223 -15.09 2.02 -19.30
N ASP A 224 -14.86 0.83 -18.74
CA ASP A 224 -14.66 0.67 -17.29
C ASP A 224 -13.31 1.23 -16.81
N LYS A 225 -12.36 1.44 -17.74
CA LYS A 225 -11.08 2.12 -17.48
C LYS A 225 -11.20 3.65 -17.35
N ILE A 226 -12.37 4.21 -17.59
CA ILE A 226 -12.58 5.65 -17.47
C ILE A 226 -12.60 6.04 -15.99
N VAL A 227 -11.53 6.71 -15.58
CA VAL A 227 -11.38 7.23 -14.22
C VAL A 227 -12.15 8.56 -14.09
N PRO A 228 -12.95 8.75 -13.02
CA PRO A 228 -13.52 10.05 -12.73
C PRO A 228 -12.44 11.14 -12.58
N LYS A 229 -12.77 12.37 -13.00
CA LYS A 229 -11.83 13.50 -12.90
C LYS A 229 -11.40 13.71 -11.44
N TRP A 230 -10.13 14.06 -11.26
CA TRP A 230 -9.53 14.19 -9.94
C TRP A 230 -10.22 15.23 -9.04
N ASN A 231 -10.72 16.33 -9.61
CA ASN A 231 -11.44 17.34 -8.82
C ASN A 231 -12.89 16.96 -8.49
N ASN A 232 -13.34 15.74 -8.83
CA ASN A 232 -14.64 15.18 -8.43
C ASN A 232 -14.43 14.12 -7.35
N PHE A 233 -13.99 14.58 -6.18
CA PHE A 233 -13.52 13.75 -5.07
C PHE A 233 -14.51 12.67 -4.64
N ALA A 234 -15.79 13.02 -4.46
CA ALA A 234 -16.81 12.05 -4.03
C ALA A 234 -17.05 10.96 -5.09
N THR A 235 -17.12 11.34 -6.37
CA THR A 235 -17.26 10.36 -7.48
C THR A 235 -16.04 9.47 -7.59
N ARG A 236 -14.83 10.04 -7.57
CA ARG A 236 -13.61 9.23 -7.67
C ARG A 236 -13.44 8.31 -6.47
N ALA A 237 -13.73 8.78 -5.26
CA ALA A 237 -13.69 7.95 -4.06
C ALA A 237 -14.66 6.77 -4.16
N ARG A 238 -15.91 7.01 -4.56
CA ARG A 238 -16.92 5.96 -4.76
C ARG A 238 -16.54 4.98 -5.86
N TRP A 239 -15.97 5.48 -6.96
CA TRP A 239 -15.47 4.64 -8.05
C TRP A 239 -14.32 3.74 -7.59
N ILE A 240 -13.36 4.26 -6.82
CA ILE A 240 -12.27 3.46 -6.23
C ILE A 240 -12.85 2.42 -5.28
N THR A 241 -13.80 2.79 -4.42
CA THR A 241 -14.43 1.86 -3.48
C THR A 241 -15.13 0.70 -4.18
N HIS A 242 -15.92 0.97 -5.22
CA HIS A 242 -16.64 -0.08 -5.95
C HIS A 242 -15.70 -1.07 -6.67
N HIS A 243 -14.66 -0.55 -7.33
CA HIS A 243 -13.73 -1.39 -8.09
C HIS A 243 -12.73 -2.13 -7.20
N SER A 244 -12.49 -1.65 -5.97
CA SER A 244 -11.62 -2.33 -5.01
C SER A 244 -12.22 -3.67 -4.60
N LYS A 245 -11.48 -4.75 -4.83
CA LYS A 245 -11.89 -6.11 -4.47
C LYS A 245 -11.28 -6.58 -3.15
N TRP A 246 -10.26 -5.90 -2.67
CA TRP A 246 -9.68 -6.14 -1.35
C TRP A 246 -9.18 -4.82 -0.78
N SER A 247 -8.94 -4.80 0.53
CA SER A 247 -8.49 -3.62 1.27
C SER A 247 -7.53 -4.03 2.37
N THR A 248 -6.64 -3.12 2.74
CA THR A 248 -6.03 -3.14 4.06
C THR A 248 -7.01 -2.51 5.05
N ILE A 249 -7.44 -3.27 6.06
CA ILE A 249 -8.17 -2.74 7.20
C ILE A 249 -7.20 -2.52 8.34
N ALA A 250 -7.12 -1.28 8.82
CA ALA A 250 -6.27 -0.86 9.91
C ALA A 250 -7.04 -0.75 11.23
N THR A 251 -6.36 -1.07 12.34
CA THR A 251 -6.86 -0.98 13.72
C THR A 251 -5.75 -0.49 14.66
N VAL A 252 -6.15 0.02 15.82
CA VAL A 252 -5.24 0.18 16.97
C VAL A 252 -5.08 -1.19 17.65
N VAL A 253 -3.88 -1.52 18.08
CA VAL A 253 -3.62 -2.79 18.79
C VAL A 253 -4.31 -2.80 20.16
N SER A 254 -4.92 -3.92 20.54
CA SER A 254 -5.53 -4.07 21.87
C SER A 254 -4.49 -4.01 22.98
N LYS A 255 -4.81 -3.32 24.09
CA LYS A 255 -3.93 -3.26 25.27
C LYS A 255 -3.61 -4.63 25.86
N ASN A 256 -4.50 -5.61 25.69
CA ASN A 256 -4.32 -6.96 26.23
C ASN A 256 -3.43 -7.85 25.34
N SER A 257 -3.27 -7.54 24.05
CA SER A 257 -2.36 -8.28 23.15
C SER A 257 -0.93 -7.73 23.17
N ALA A 258 -0.74 -6.50 23.67
CA ALA A 258 0.56 -5.89 23.89
C ALA A 258 1.36 -6.54 25.04
N GLU A 259 0.73 -7.36 25.90
CA GLU A 259 1.42 -8.10 26.96
C GLU A 259 1.94 -9.48 26.49
N GLU A 260 1.38 -10.05 25.42
CA GLU A 260 1.82 -11.35 24.84
C GLU A 260 2.85 -11.20 23.71
N VAL A 261 2.94 -10.03 23.07
CA VAL A 261 4.00 -9.68 22.12
C VAL A 261 4.98 -8.74 22.81
N SER A 262 6.20 -9.22 23.02
CA SER A 262 7.26 -8.62 23.85
C SER A 262 7.80 -7.25 23.39
N SER A 263 6.98 -6.23 23.19
CA SER A 263 7.46 -4.84 23.09
C SER A 263 6.36 -3.78 23.16
N SER A 264 6.65 -2.74 23.94
CA SER A 264 5.85 -1.54 24.19
C SER A 264 5.67 -0.60 22.98
N ALA A 265 5.94 -1.05 21.74
CA ALA A 265 6.02 -0.20 20.54
C ALA A 265 4.94 -0.48 19.47
N LEU A 266 4.25 -1.63 19.52
CA LEU A 266 3.16 -1.95 18.59
C LEU A 266 1.88 -1.17 18.92
N SER A 267 1.63 -0.08 18.19
CA SER A 267 0.44 0.75 18.43
C SER A 267 -0.70 0.51 17.41
N VAL A 268 -0.36 0.02 16.22
CA VAL A 268 -1.29 -0.17 15.10
C VAL A 268 -1.08 -1.50 14.39
N PHE A 269 -2.11 -1.95 13.69
CA PHE A 269 -2.10 -3.19 12.92
C PHE A 269 -2.99 -3.08 11.69
N GLY A 270 -2.44 -3.44 10.54
CA GLY A 270 -3.20 -3.65 9.30
C GLY A 270 -3.31 -5.13 8.94
N ASN A 271 -4.39 -5.52 8.27
CA ASN A 271 -4.53 -6.84 7.64
C ASN A 271 -5.40 -6.74 6.38
N ILE A 272 -5.20 -7.69 5.45
CA ILE A 272 -5.90 -7.72 4.17
C ILE A 272 -7.25 -8.42 4.31
N ARG A 273 -8.28 -7.81 3.74
CA ARG A 273 -9.61 -8.41 3.59
C ARG A 273 -10.14 -8.27 2.19
N SER A 274 -10.78 -9.33 1.73
CA SER A 274 -11.63 -9.30 0.55
C SER A 274 -12.90 -8.50 0.85
N ILE A 275 -13.29 -7.64 -0.08
CA ILE A 275 -14.41 -6.70 0.09
C ILE A 275 -15.33 -6.70 -1.12
N ALA A 276 -16.61 -6.40 -0.91
CA ALA A 276 -17.58 -6.15 -1.98
C ALA A 276 -18.38 -4.86 -1.72
N ASP A 277 -18.65 -4.08 -2.77
CA ASP A 277 -19.52 -2.90 -2.71
C ASP A 277 -20.43 -2.82 -3.94
N GLY A 278 -21.42 -3.70 -3.98
CA GLY A 278 -22.33 -3.86 -5.11
C GLY A 278 -21.78 -4.76 -6.23
N VAL A 279 -22.68 -5.29 -7.06
CA VAL A 279 -22.34 -6.12 -8.23
C VAL A 279 -21.97 -5.29 -9.46
N ASN A 280 -22.33 -4.01 -9.46
CA ASN A 280 -21.98 -3.02 -10.48
C ASN A 280 -22.12 -1.61 -9.88
N LEU A 281 -21.65 -0.60 -10.61
CA LEU A 281 -21.66 0.81 -10.17
C LEU A 281 -23.05 1.31 -9.72
N SER A 282 -24.14 0.85 -10.32
CA SER A 282 -25.51 1.27 -9.94
C SER A 282 -25.99 0.69 -8.60
N THR A 283 -25.35 -0.39 -8.15
CA THR A 283 -25.65 -1.07 -6.88
C THR A 283 -24.59 -0.83 -5.81
N SER A 284 -23.52 -0.08 -6.13
CA SER A 284 -22.54 0.37 -5.14
C SER A 284 -23.21 1.24 -4.10
N THR A 285 -22.88 1.00 -2.84
CA THR A 285 -23.37 1.74 -1.68
C THR A 285 -22.33 2.69 -1.11
N GLY A 286 -21.05 2.49 -1.44
CA GLY A 286 -19.93 3.14 -0.78
C GLY A 286 -19.62 2.57 0.61
N ARG A 287 -20.24 1.45 0.99
CA ARG A 287 -20.05 0.83 2.30
C ARG A 287 -19.59 -0.62 2.11
N PRO A 288 -18.27 -0.84 1.93
CA PRO A 288 -17.74 -2.17 1.66
C PRO A 288 -18.19 -3.20 2.69
N LEU A 289 -18.66 -4.34 2.19
CA LEU A 289 -18.94 -5.55 2.95
C LEU A 289 -17.67 -6.39 3.03
N PHE A 290 -17.38 -6.97 4.19
CA PHE A 290 -16.26 -7.89 4.38
C PHE A 290 -16.61 -8.96 5.42
N TYR A 291 -16.02 -10.16 5.26
CA TYR A 291 -16.11 -11.22 6.25
C TYR A 291 -14.85 -11.25 7.13
N LEU A 292 -15.05 -11.28 8.45
CA LEU A 292 -13.98 -11.24 9.42
C LEU A 292 -14.13 -12.38 10.46
N PRO A 293 -13.20 -13.36 10.49
CA PRO A 293 -13.18 -14.38 11.53
C PRO A 293 -12.91 -13.81 12.92
N ASP A 294 -13.55 -14.37 13.95
CA ASP A 294 -13.43 -13.86 15.33
C ASP A 294 -12.05 -14.01 15.92
N ALA A 295 -11.34 -15.08 15.53
CA ALA A 295 -10.00 -15.39 15.99
C ALA A 295 -8.90 -14.56 15.30
N ASP A 296 -9.26 -13.74 14.31
CA ASP A 296 -8.28 -12.92 13.61
C ASP A 296 -7.81 -11.75 14.49
N THR A 297 -6.51 -11.45 14.45
CA THR A 297 -5.91 -10.30 15.16
C THR A 297 -6.63 -8.99 14.86
N LEU A 298 -7.05 -8.79 13.60
CA LEU A 298 -7.82 -7.61 13.21
C LEU A 298 -9.17 -7.54 13.97
N ALA A 299 -9.86 -8.66 14.13
CA ALA A 299 -11.15 -8.73 14.84
C ALA A 299 -10.99 -8.46 16.33
N ILE A 300 -9.93 -9.00 16.94
CA ILE A 300 -9.60 -8.79 18.35
C ILE A 300 -9.30 -7.31 18.60
N ASN A 301 -8.44 -6.72 17.77
CA ASN A 301 -8.06 -5.30 17.86
C ASN A 301 -9.26 -4.38 17.63
N MET A 302 -10.07 -4.66 16.61
CA MET A 302 -11.30 -3.93 16.30
C MET A 302 -12.27 -3.93 17.50
N LYS A 303 -12.60 -5.12 18.05
CA LYS A 303 -13.53 -5.24 19.18
C LYS A 303 -13.03 -4.57 20.46
N ALA A 304 -11.71 -4.59 20.69
CA ALA A 304 -11.10 -3.92 21.84
C ALA A 304 -11.14 -2.38 21.74
N ASN A 305 -11.32 -1.84 20.54
CA ASN A 305 -11.26 -0.40 20.26
C ASN A 305 -12.60 0.14 19.73
N ASP A 306 -13.72 -0.34 20.30
CA ASP A 306 -15.08 0.14 19.97
C ASP A 306 -15.40 0.04 18.47
N ASN A 307 -14.90 -1.03 17.84
CA ASN A 307 -15.02 -1.34 16.42
C ASN A 307 -14.45 -0.29 15.46
N HIS A 308 -13.60 0.63 15.92
CA HIS A 308 -12.97 1.61 15.03
C HIS A 308 -12.01 0.94 14.05
N ILE A 309 -12.17 1.28 12.77
CA ILE A 309 -11.36 0.78 11.66
C ILE A 309 -11.11 1.89 10.64
N VAL A 310 -10.04 1.71 9.85
CA VAL A 310 -9.82 2.47 8.62
C VAL A 310 -9.64 1.49 7.47
N LEU A 311 -10.46 1.57 6.42
CA LEU A 311 -10.23 0.83 5.18
C LEU A 311 -9.38 1.70 4.25
N SER A 312 -8.22 1.19 3.85
CA SER A 312 -7.35 1.80 2.86
C SER A 312 -7.52 1.11 1.51
N LEU A 313 -7.81 1.90 0.47
CA LEU A 313 -8.14 1.47 -0.88
C LEU A 313 -7.30 2.28 -1.87
N SER A 314 -6.87 1.69 -2.98
CA SER A 314 -6.08 2.42 -3.97
C SER A 314 -6.32 1.92 -5.39
N GLU A 315 -6.20 2.84 -6.34
CA GLU A 315 -6.05 2.56 -7.77
C GLU A 315 -4.93 1.55 -8.06
N ALA A 316 -3.93 1.43 -7.18
CA ALA A 316 -2.84 0.48 -7.30
C ALA A 316 -3.27 -1.00 -7.32
N SER A 317 -4.47 -1.33 -6.82
CA SER A 317 -5.03 -2.69 -6.83
C SER A 317 -6.17 -2.88 -7.83
N LEU A 318 -6.43 -1.89 -8.70
CA LEU A 318 -7.57 -1.91 -9.63
C LEU A 318 -7.15 -2.41 -11.01
N ALA A 319 -7.91 -3.36 -11.57
CA ALA A 319 -7.69 -3.86 -12.92
C ALA A 319 -7.87 -2.76 -13.98
N GLU A 320 -8.75 -1.81 -13.70
CA GLU A 320 -9.05 -0.63 -14.50
C GLU A 320 -7.84 0.30 -14.65
N ARG A 321 -6.88 0.19 -13.74
CA ARG A 321 -5.69 1.05 -13.64
C ARG A 321 -4.39 0.34 -14.00
N VAL A 322 -4.48 -0.88 -14.55
CA VAL A 322 -3.33 -1.60 -15.09
C VAL A 322 -3.00 -1.07 -16.49
N SER A 323 -1.76 -0.61 -16.67
CA SER A 323 -1.20 -0.19 -17.96
C SER A 323 0.09 -0.95 -18.24
N ASP A 324 0.22 -1.52 -19.43
CA ASP A 324 1.39 -2.32 -19.84
C ASP A 324 1.80 -3.41 -18.83
N GLY A 325 0.79 -4.05 -18.21
CA GLY A 325 0.98 -5.10 -17.21
C GLY A 325 1.53 -4.60 -15.86
N ARG A 326 1.42 -3.30 -15.57
CA ARG A 326 1.88 -2.70 -14.32
C ARG A 326 0.77 -1.93 -13.62
N ALA A 327 0.75 -2.02 -12.30
CA ALA A 327 -0.09 -1.18 -11.45
C ALA A 327 0.45 0.25 -11.41
N CYS A 328 -0.42 1.23 -11.11
CA CYS A 328 0.02 2.61 -10.89
C CYS A 328 0.80 2.79 -9.56
N GLY A 329 0.63 1.87 -8.61
CA GLY A 329 1.34 1.85 -7.33
C GLY A 329 2.84 1.64 -7.54
N GLY A 330 3.65 2.65 -7.19
CA GLY A 330 5.10 2.63 -7.42
C GLY A 330 5.59 3.51 -8.58
N GLN A 331 4.73 4.18 -9.34
CA GLN A 331 5.22 5.02 -10.45
C GLN A 331 4.80 6.48 -10.32
N GLU A 332 3.65 6.76 -9.70
CA GLU A 332 2.98 8.04 -9.88
C GLU A 332 2.15 8.47 -8.64
N LEU A 333 2.72 8.59 -7.44
CA LEU A 333 2.01 9.35 -6.39
C LEU A 333 2.09 10.85 -6.71
N PRO A 334 0.99 11.63 -6.56
CA PRO A 334 -0.35 11.25 -6.07
C PRO A 334 -1.37 10.88 -7.17
N LEU A 335 -0.95 10.70 -8.42
CA LEU A 335 -1.83 10.41 -9.56
C LEU A 335 -2.49 9.02 -9.48
N CYS A 336 -1.82 8.06 -8.83
CA CYS A 336 -2.39 6.78 -8.42
C CYS A 336 -3.20 7.01 -7.14
N ALA A 337 -4.50 7.25 -7.32
CA ALA A 337 -5.34 7.72 -6.23
C ALA A 337 -5.57 6.67 -5.14
N GLN A 338 -5.87 7.15 -3.94
CA GLN A 338 -6.18 6.33 -2.78
C GLN A 338 -7.26 6.96 -1.92
N VAL A 339 -8.02 6.10 -1.25
CA VAL A 339 -9.14 6.47 -0.39
C VAL A 339 -8.96 5.78 0.96
N ALA A 340 -9.11 6.55 2.03
CA ALA A 340 -9.22 6.04 3.39
C ALA A 340 -10.65 6.29 3.90
N LEU A 341 -11.33 5.20 4.28
CA LEU A 341 -12.68 5.22 4.86
C LEU A 341 -12.56 4.98 6.37
N TYR A 342 -12.87 6.00 7.16
CA TYR A 342 -12.78 5.97 8.62
C TYR A 342 -14.17 5.72 9.20
N GLY A 343 -14.26 4.84 10.20
CA GLY A 343 -15.55 4.55 10.80
C GLY A 343 -15.54 3.42 11.80
N LYS A 344 -16.73 2.92 12.11
CA LYS A 344 -16.92 1.73 12.95
C LYS A 344 -17.37 0.56 12.11
N ALA A 345 -16.79 -0.61 12.34
CA ALA A 345 -17.32 -1.85 11.79
C ALA A 345 -18.70 -2.13 12.41
N VAL A 346 -19.71 -2.34 11.57
CA VAL A 346 -21.06 -2.69 11.98
C VAL A 346 -21.38 -4.09 11.49
N PRO A 347 -21.73 -5.03 12.38
CA PRO A 347 -22.10 -6.38 11.96
C PRO A 347 -23.36 -6.33 11.10
N VAL A 348 -23.40 -7.15 10.06
CA VAL A 348 -24.56 -7.32 9.18
C VAL A 348 -24.97 -8.78 9.13
N GLU A 349 -26.27 -9.03 9.16
CA GLU A 349 -26.80 -10.39 9.01
C GLU A 349 -26.61 -10.86 7.57
N PHE A 350 -26.02 -12.05 7.42
CA PHE A 350 -25.84 -12.67 6.12
C PHE A 350 -27.19 -12.94 5.45
N ASN A 351 -27.32 -12.56 4.18
CA ASN A 351 -28.54 -12.71 3.40
C ASN A 351 -28.22 -12.96 1.92
N HIS A 352 -29.25 -13.12 1.09
CA HIS A 352 -29.10 -13.42 -0.33
C HIS A 352 -28.39 -12.31 -1.13
N ASP A 353 -28.57 -11.05 -0.76
CA ASP A 353 -27.94 -9.92 -1.46
C ASP A 353 -26.43 -9.90 -1.19
N ILE A 354 -26.02 -10.16 0.07
CA ILE A 354 -24.61 -10.32 0.44
C ILE A 354 -24.01 -11.52 -0.29
N ALA A 355 -24.72 -12.66 -0.31
CA ALA A 355 -24.29 -13.85 -1.04
C ALA A 355 -24.03 -13.55 -2.53
N THR A 356 -24.96 -12.84 -3.17
CA THR A 356 -24.86 -12.45 -4.59
C THR A 356 -23.65 -11.54 -4.85
N GLN A 357 -23.41 -10.57 -3.96
CA GLN A 357 -22.25 -9.68 -4.08
C GLN A 357 -20.93 -10.42 -3.96
N PHE A 358 -20.77 -11.30 -2.97
CA PHE A 358 -19.54 -12.07 -2.82
C PHE A 358 -19.37 -13.13 -3.91
N GLN A 359 -20.45 -13.76 -4.38
CA GLN A 359 -20.37 -14.70 -5.49
C GLN A 359 -19.90 -14.02 -6.78
N HIS A 360 -20.37 -12.79 -7.03
CA HIS A 360 -19.96 -12.02 -8.19
C HIS A 360 -18.52 -11.51 -8.07
N THR A 361 -18.17 -10.96 -6.90
CA THR A 361 -16.91 -10.27 -6.68
C THR A 361 -15.76 -11.23 -6.40
N HIS A 362 -16.01 -12.32 -5.67
CA HIS A 362 -15.01 -13.25 -5.15
C HIS A 362 -15.31 -14.71 -5.53
N PRO A 363 -15.28 -15.07 -6.84
CA PRO A 363 -15.60 -16.41 -7.29
C PRO A 363 -14.62 -17.49 -6.77
N LEU A 364 -13.39 -17.11 -6.42
CA LEU A 364 -12.35 -17.99 -5.86
C LEU A 364 -12.53 -18.27 -4.35
N ALA A 365 -13.59 -17.73 -3.74
CA ALA A 365 -13.90 -17.90 -2.33
C ALA A 365 -15.40 -18.07 -2.11
N SER A 366 -15.96 -19.16 -2.64
CA SER A 366 -17.40 -19.47 -2.55
C SER A 366 -17.93 -19.46 -1.11
N TRP A 367 -17.10 -19.80 -0.13
CA TRP A 367 -17.43 -19.75 1.29
C TRP A 367 -17.91 -18.36 1.76
N MET A 368 -17.45 -17.27 1.14
CA MET A 368 -17.98 -15.91 1.42
C MET A 368 -19.40 -15.71 0.89
N ALA A 369 -19.83 -16.45 -0.12
CA ALA A 369 -21.19 -16.46 -0.63
C ALA A 369 -22.07 -17.54 0.03
N GLU A 370 -21.50 -18.37 0.91
CA GLU A 370 -22.19 -19.49 1.59
C GLU A 370 -22.41 -19.23 3.09
N GLY A 371 -22.12 -18.02 3.57
CA GLY A 371 -22.36 -17.61 4.96
C GLY A 371 -21.11 -17.59 5.84
N GLY A 372 -19.91 -17.73 5.26
CA GLY A 372 -18.65 -17.53 5.94
C GLY A 372 -17.72 -18.74 5.84
N SER A 373 -16.58 -18.64 6.51
CA SER A 373 -15.63 -19.74 6.57
C SER A 373 -16.07 -20.85 7.54
N HIS A 374 -15.34 -21.97 7.58
CA HIS A 374 -15.49 -22.98 8.63
C HIS A 374 -15.13 -22.48 10.05
N MET A 375 -14.47 -21.31 10.16
CA MET A 375 -14.20 -20.64 11.44
C MET A 375 -15.35 -19.71 11.80
N SER A 376 -15.59 -19.51 13.10
CA SER A 376 -16.55 -18.49 13.55
C SER A 376 -16.10 -17.10 13.08
N GLY A 377 -17.06 -16.31 12.63
CA GLY A 377 -16.83 -14.97 12.12
C GLY A 377 -18.15 -14.29 11.81
N SER A 378 -18.05 -13.05 11.37
CA SER A 378 -19.22 -12.26 11.01
C SER A 378 -18.95 -11.42 9.77
N TYR A 379 -20.02 -11.07 9.08
CA TYR A 379 -19.98 -10.05 8.05
C TYR A 379 -20.09 -8.69 8.70
N TYR A 380 -19.34 -7.74 8.18
CA TYR A 380 -19.36 -6.36 8.61
C TYR A 380 -19.52 -5.45 7.40
N THR A 381 -20.12 -4.29 7.65
CA THR A 381 -19.97 -3.09 6.83
C THR A 381 -19.33 -2.00 7.68
N ILE A 382 -19.20 -0.79 7.13
CA ILE A 382 -18.66 0.37 7.84
C ILE A 382 -19.73 1.43 8.07
N ASP A 383 -19.78 1.95 9.30
CA ASP A 383 -20.43 3.22 9.61
C ASP A 383 -19.43 4.38 9.50
N LEU A 384 -19.55 5.14 8.42
CA LEU A 384 -18.58 6.15 8.02
C LEU A 384 -18.67 7.39 8.91
N THR A 385 -17.51 7.84 9.37
CA THR A 385 -17.33 9.09 10.12
C THR A 385 -16.50 10.10 9.34
N LYS A 386 -15.61 9.63 8.47
CA LYS A 386 -14.75 10.48 7.63
C LYS A 386 -14.32 9.72 6.38
N VAL A 387 -14.26 10.43 5.25
CA VAL A 387 -13.74 9.91 3.98
C VAL A 387 -12.62 10.84 3.54
N VAL A 388 -11.45 10.27 3.24
CA VAL A 388 -10.28 11.02 2.78
C VAL A 388 -9.82 10.45 1.46
N ILE A 389 -9.50 11.32 0.51
CA ILE A 389 -8.95 10.94 -0.79
C ILE A 389 -7.66 11.71 -1.07
N LEU A 390 -6.65 11.02 -1.63
CA LEU A 390 -5.50 11.64 -2.28
C LEU A 390 -5.49 11.15 -3.71
N ASP A 391 -5.64 12.08 -4.65
CA ASP A 391 -5.84 11.72 -6.05
C ASP A 391 -5.23 12.68 -7.06
N TYR A 392 -4.65 13.78 -6.54
CA TYR A 392 -3.83 14.73 -7.28
C TYR A 392 -2.87 15.47 -6.34
N PHE A 393 -2.03 16.33 -6.91
CA PHE A 393 -1.15 17.21 -6.13
C PHE A 393 -1.97 18.17 -5.26
N GLY A 394 -1.43 18.53 -4.10
CA GLY A 394 -2.11 19.40 -3.13
C GLY A 394 -2.43 18.74 -1.78
N GLY A 395 -2.16 17.44 -1.64
CA GLY A 395 -2.34 16.71 -0.39
C GLY A 395 -3.71 16.02 -0.30
N PHE A 396 -4.02 15.52 0.89
CA PHE A 396 -5.27 14.82 1.15
C PHE A 396 -6.46 15.78 1.19
N HIS A 397 -7.58 15.34 0.61
CA HIS A 397 -8.87 16.02 0.66
C HIS A 397 -9.87 15.22 1.48
N GLU A 398 -10.54 15.89 2.42
CA GLU A 398 -11.70 15.32 3.11
C GLU A 398 -12.94 15.46 2.22
N VAL A 399 -13.69 14.37 2.10
CA VAL A 399 -14.97 14.32 1.40
C VAL A 399 -16.06 14.21 2.44
N GLY A 400 -17.09 15.07 2.36
CA GLY A 400 -18.27 14.95 3.22
C GLY A 400 -18.89 13.56 3.10
N VAL A 401 -19.16 12.91 4.23
CA VAL A 401 -19.76 11.55 4.25
C VAL A 401 -21.07 11.52 3.47
N ASP A 402 -21.92 12.54 3.63
CA ASP A 402 -23.17 12.65 2.88
C ASP A 402 -22.94 12.83 1.37
N ASP A 403 -21.95 13.64 0.95
CA ASP A 403 -21.62 13.81 -0.46
C ASP A 403 -21.13 12.50 -1.08
N TYR A 404 -20.29 11.77 -0.35
CA TYR A 404 -19.80 10.46 -0.75
C TYR A 404 -20.93 9.42 -0.88
N LEU A 405 -21.80 9.31 0.12
CA LEU A 405 -22.89 8.33 0.12
C LEU A 405 -23.99 8.68 -0.89
N ASN A 406 -24.30 9.96 -1.08
CA ASN A 406 -25.33 10.42 -2.03
C ASN A 406 -24.83 10.50 -3.48
N THR A 407 -23.54 10.25 -3.72
CA THR A 407 -23.01 10.18 -5.08
C THR A 407 -23.66 9.05 -5.85
N ASN A 408 -24.32 9.39 -6.96
CA ASN A 408 -24.91 8.43 -7.88
C ASN A 408 -23.90 8.09 -8.98
N LEU A 409 -23.49 6.84 -9.11
CA LEU A 409 -22.51 6.41 -10.11
C LEU A 409 -23.14 5.98 -11.45
N SER A 410 -24.47 5.92 -11.56
CA SER A 410 -25.17 5.44 -12.76
C SER A 410 -24.91 6.31 -13.99
N PHE A 411 -24.61 7.61 -13.82
CA PHE A 411 -24.27 8.48 -14.95
C PHE A 411 -22.95 8.06 -15.63
N LEU A 412 -22.05 7.37 -14.92
CA LEU A 412 -20.84 6.84 -15.55
C LEU A 412 -21.27 5.80 -16.59
N LEU A 413 -22.13 4.85 -16.21
CA LEU A 413 -22.66 3.81 -17.10
C LEU A 413 -23.34 4.38 -18.36
N GLU A 414 -24.06 5.50 -18.23
CA GLU A 414 -24.75 6.17 -19.35
C GLU A 414 -23.81 6.92 -20.29
N ASN A 415 -22.74 7.53 -19.76
CA ASN A 415 -21.80 8.35 -20.53
C ASN A 415 -20.70 7.54 -21.22
N GLY A 416 -20.68 6.22 -21.04
CA GLY A 416 -19.81 5.32 -21.78
C GLY A 416 -20.04 5.21 -23.27
N VAL A 417 -21.15 5.79 -23.72
CA VAL A 417 -21.48 5.91 -25.14
C VAL A 417 -21.02 7.26 -25.72
N SER A 418 -20.59 8.25 -24.90
CA SER A 418 -20.42 9.64 -25.35
C SER A 418 -19.07 10.32 -25.06
N GLN A 419 -18.05 9.62 -24.56
CA GLN A 419 -16.76 10.25 -24.23
C GLN A 419 -15.90 10.72 -25.42
N ALA A 420 -16.37 10.58 -26.66
CA ALA A 420 -15.77 11.29 -27.80
C ALA A 420 -16.07 12.81 -27.83
N ALA A 421 -16.92 13.33 -26.91
CA ALA A 421 -17.41 14.70 -26.97
C ALA A 421 -16.82 15.68 -25.93
N LEU A 422 -15.93 15.25 -25.02
CA LEU A 422 -15.40 16.12 -23.95
C LEU A 422 -13.94 16.60 -24.15
N ASP A 423 -13.30 16.24 -25.25
CA ASP A 423 -12.00 16.80 -25.64
C ASP A 423 -12.16 18.05 -26.53
N ARG A 424 -12.68 19.14 -25.97
CA ARG A 424 -12.37 20.49 -26.46
C ARG A 424 -12.32 21.49 -25.31
N PRO A 425 -11.14 22.04 -25.00
CA PRO A 425 -11.03 23.23 -24.18
C PRO A 425 -11.70 24.42 -24.88
N SER A 426 -12.54 25.16 -24.16
CA SER A 426 -13.34 26.29 -24.66
C SER A 426 -12.54 27.57 -24.97
N TRP A 427 -11.22 27.49 -25.13
CA TRP A 427 -10.37 28.62 -25.53
C TRP A 427 -9.98 28.62 -27.02
N PHE A 428 -10.52 27.71 -27.83
CA PHE A 428 -10.22 27.62 -29.27
C PHE A 428 -11.29 28.16 -30.23
N SER A 429 -12.32 28.85 -29.75
CA SER A 429 -13.32 29.49 -30.64
C SER A 429 -13.14 31.00 -30.70
N GLY A 430 -12.19 31.47 -31.51
CA GLY A 430 -11.98 32.91 -31.73
C GLY A 430 -11.05 33.26 -32.89
N HIS A 431 -11.60 33.32 -34.10
CA HIS A 431 -11.14 34.01 -35.32
C HIS A 431 -9.71 33.76 -35.91
N PRO A 432 -9.61 33.36 -37.20
CA PRO A 432 -8.34 33.07 -37.89
C PRO A 432 -7.50 34.30 -38.27
N ILE A 433 -7.86 35.51 -37.80
CA ILE A 433 -7.20 36.77 -38.21
C ILE A 433 -6.08 37.18 -37.23
N VAL A 434 -6.08 36.65 -35.99
CA VAL A 434 -5.06 37.01 -34.97
C VAL A 434 -3.71 36.32 -35.24
N TRP A 435 -3.71 35.17 -35.92
CA TRP A 435 -2.49 34.41 -36.21
C TRP A 435 -1.62 34.97 -37.35
N MET A 436 -2.16 35.87 -38.20
CA MET A 436 -1.34 36.54 -39.21
C MET A 436 -0.48 37.68 -38.66
N MET A 437 -0.79 38.22 -37.48
CA MET A 437 -0.05 39.34 -36.88
C MET A 437 1.02 38.90 -35.87
N ALA A 438 0.90 37.71 -35.28
CA ALA A 438 1.91 37.17 -34.35
C ALA A 438 3.16 36.62 -35.05
N GLY A 439 3.04 36.14 -36.30
CA GLY A 439 4.18 35.66 -37.10
C GLY A 439 5.12 36.77 -37.57
N PHE A 440 4.62 38.00 -37.74
CA PHE A 440 5.44 39.13 -38.20
C PHE A 440 6.27 39.78 -37.08
N LEU A 441 5.82 39.71 -35.82
CA LEU A 441 6.56 40.27 -34.67
C LEU A 441 7.67 39.34 -34.16
N LEU A 442 7.49 38.02 -34.24
CA LEU A 442 8.51 37.05 -33.84
C LEU A 442 9.70 36.99 -34.83
N GLY A 443 9.43 37.19 -36.13
CA GLY A 443 10.47 37.29 -37.16
C GLY A 443 11.29 38.59 -37.10
N TRP A 444 10.71 39.67 -36.60
CA TRP A 444 11.41 40.97 -36.48
C TRP A 444 12.39 41.00 -35.30
N LEU A 445 12.04 40.33 -34.18
CA LEU A 445 12.88 40.25 -32.97
C LEU A 445 14.09 39.32 -33.11
N LEU A 446 14.00 38.27 -33.93
CA LEU A 446 15.09 37.30 -34.12
C LEU A 446 16.21 37.77 -35.07
N SER A 447 16.07 38.93 -35.74
CA SER A 447 17.11 39.46 -36.64
C SER A 447 18.12 40.43 -35.99
N ARG A 448 17.98 40.76 -34.70
CA ARG A 448 18.82 41.78 -34.03
C ARG A 448 19.75 41.31 -32.93
N TYR A 449 19.77 40.02 -32.59
CA TYR A 449 20.67 39.49 -31.56
C TYR A 449 21.49 38.31 -32.08
N MET A 450 22.40 38.60 -33.02
CA MET A 450 23.65 37.85 -33.12
C MET A 450 24.73 38.63 -32.37
N VAL A 451 25.37 38.01 -31.37
CA VAL A 451 26.84 37.98 -31.13
C VAL A 451 27.16 37.48 -29.71
N ARG A 452 27.92 36.38 -29.70
CA ARG A 452 28.91 35.82 -28.74
C ARG A 452 28.49 34.89 -27.58
N PRO A 453 29.27 33.80 -27.36
CA PRO A 453 28.97 32.73 -26.41
C PRO A 453 29.58 33.03 -25.03
N VAL A 454 28.86 32.67 -23.97
CA VAL A 454 29.39 32.58 -22.60
C VAL A 454 29.05 31.20 -22.04
N SER A 455 30.10 30.57 -21.50
CA SER A 455 30.23 29.29 -20.78
C SER A 455 28.96 28.59 -20.27
N GLY A 456 28.84 27.30 -20.60
CA GLY A 456 27.81 26.39 -20.09
C GLY A 456 28.06 25.92 -18.64
N PRO A 457 27.03 25.33 -18.00
CA PRO A 457 27.09 24.85 -16.62
C PRO A 457 27.96 23.59 -16.49
N GLN A 458 28.73 23.51 -15.40
CA GLN A 458 29.56 22.36 -15.03
C GLN A 458 28.66 21.21 -14.55
N TYR A 459 28.63 20.13 -15.32
CA TYR A 459 28.13 18.83 -14.84
C TYR A 459 29.17 18.19 -13.93
N ARG A 460 28.74 17.68 -12.78
CA ARG A 460 29.55 16.86 -11.89
C ARG A 460 29.65 15.45 -12.49
N THR A 461 30.76 15.15 -13.17
CA THR A 461 31.06 13.81 -13.67
C THR A 461 31.49 12.92 -12.49
N VAL A 462 30.69 11.89 -12.20
CA VAL A 462 31.12 10.76 -11.37
C VAL A 462 31.93 9.82 -12.26
N ALA A 463 33.11 9.40 -11.78
CA ALA A 463 34.01 8.54 -12.53
C ALA A 463 33.42 7.13 -12.71
N ASP A 464 33.42 6.67 -13.96
CA ASP A 464 33.11 5.31 -14.39
C ASP A 464 34.14 4.34 -13.79
N ALA A 465 33.70 3.49 -12.86
CA ALA A 465 34.49 2.41 -12.30
C ALA A 465 34.48 1.20 -13.24
N SER A 466 35.08 1.35 -14.42
CA SER A 466 35.46 0.22 -15.26
C SER A 466 36.63 0.60 -16.16
N LYS A 467 37.71 -0.21 -16.13
CA LYS A 467 39.03 -0.06 -16.79
C LYS A 467 40.00 0.78 -15.94
N THR A 468 41.21 0.38 -15.58
CA THR A 468 42.20 -0.52 -16.20
C THR A 468 43.14 -1.07 -15.12
N ASN A 469 43.51 -2.35 -15.24
CA ASN A 469 44.80 -2.86 -14.78
C ASN A 469 45.90 -2.13 -15.57
N GLU A 470 46.81 -1.41 -14.91
CA GLU A 470 48.22 -1.35 -15.29
C GLU A 470 49.02 -0.63 -14.18
N THR A 471 50.11 -1.28 -13.79
CA THR A 471 51.13 -0.81 -12.86
C THR A 471 51.83 0.45 -13.39
N MET A 472 51.97 1.50 -12.58
CA MET A 472 53.15 2.36 -12.67
C MET A 472 53.41 3.14 -11.38
N GLU A 473 54.53 2.75 -10.78
CA GLU A 473 55.58 3.50 -10.08
C GLU A 473 55.27 4.87 -9.45
N MET A 474 55.61 4.90 -8.17
CA MET A 474 55.84 6.02 -7.27
C MET A 474 56.89 6.99 -7.82
N GLU A 475 56.51 8.24 -8.01
CA GLU A 475 57.46 9.36 -8.08
C GLU A 475 56.99 10.49 -7.15
N VAL A 476 57.91 10.89 -6.29
CA VAL A 476 57.79 11.96 -5.28
C VAL A 476 58.47 13.20 -5.88
N ASP A 477 57.79 14.35 -5.84
CA ASP A 477 58.42 15.68 -5.67
C ASP A 477 57.31 16.71 -5.34
N THR A 478 57.24 17.23 -4.12
CA THR A 478 57.96 18.40 -3.54
C THR A 478 57.56 19.77 -4.14
N GLU A 479 56.82 20.52 -3.31
CA GLU A 479 56.71 21.98 -3.13
C GLU A 479 56.88 22.96 -4.31
N ALA A 480 55.85 23.78 -4.55
CA ALA A 480 55.82 25.23 -4.26
C ALA A 480 54.42 25.83 -4.41
#